data_AF-A0A4C2EAZ9-F1
#
_entry.id   AF-A0A4C2EAZ9-F1
#
_cell.length_a   1.000
_cell.length_b   1.000
_cell.length_c   1.000
_cell.angle_alpha   90.00
_cell.angle_beta   90.00
_cell.angle_gamma   90.00
#
_symmetry.space_group_name_H-M   'P 1'
#
loop_
_entity.id
_entity.type
_entity.pdbx_description
1 polymer ?
#
loop_
_entity_poly.entity_id
_entity_poly.type
_entity_poly.pdbx_seq_one_letter_code
_entity_poly.pdbx_strand_id
1 'polypeptide(L)'
;MTTITHRGLEIKTDEMEVPEATAPLDVLHNYYWVSTKEPHAIRRKAILKAHPEVKKLMGHEPLTKYLASLVVLTQLGVAYYMRNNTSWLKTVFLAYVVGATLTNNMYLAVHEITHNLAFKKPLYNKIFAVFVNTPVPLPYAADFGPYHQLHHKFLGDELYDTDIPTEFEAKFLKGRVGKFFFVLFQALFFALRPIFVVTISLTKFHIANITYQVLFDIFWIRYFGFQSFMYLGFSSLLAGSFHPLSGHFIAEHFLFDIEEALKGGKQTYNYTSGPEEQYTDSEKKEIAGIRPEVEFRREYALETYSYYGILNIFVWNAGLHNEHHDFPFIAWSKLWDLHNMAPEFYKPLPKHDSWCKAIFDFVFKSDLNFYSRIKRANPQITNEKGLKQRELRQREMQKSN
;
A
#
# COMPACT_ATOMS: atom_id res chain seq x y z
N MET A 1 -12.47 -35.21 15.77
CA MET A 1 -11.99 -33.88 15.32
C MET A 1 -10.99 -34.13 14.23
N THR A 2 -11.22 -33.58 13.04
CA THR A 2 -10.33 -33.81 11.90
C THR A 2 -9.23 -32.76 11.98
N THR A 3 -7.98 -33.19 11.87
CA THR A 3 -6.84 -32.28 11.86
C THR A 3 -6.24 -32.36 10.48
N ILE A 4 -6.13 -31.22 9.80
CA ILE A 4 -5.47 -31.15 8.49
C ILE A 4 -4.01 -30.81 8.75
N THR A 5 -3.10 -31.60 8.20
CA THR A 5 -1.67 -31.36 8.30
C THR A 5 -1.15 -30.85 6.95
N HIS A 6 -0.73 -29.58 6.88
CA HIS A 6 -0.07 -29.03 5.70
C HIS A 6 1.22 -28.30 6.09
N ARG A 7 2.34 -28.67 5.47
CA ARG A 7 3.67 -28.06 5.72
C ARG A 7 4.07 -27.97 7.21
N GLY A 8 3.68 -28.96 8.01
CA GLY A 8 3.99 -29.01 9.44
C GLY A 8 3.10 -28.15 10.34
N LEU A 9 2.05 -27.54 9.78
CA LEU A 9 0.98 -26.92 10.56
C LEU A 9 -0.15 -27.95 10.72
N GLU A 10 -0.54 -28.19 11.97
CA GLU A 10 -1.75 -28.93 12.32
C GLU A 10 -2.87 -27.93 12.56
N ILE A 11 -3.88 -27.93 11.67
CA ILE A 11 -5.05 -27.07 11.80
C ILE A 11 -6.25 -27.91 12.20
N LYS A 12 -6.93 -27.46 13.26
CA LYS A 12 -8.17 -28.03 13.77
C LYS A 12 -9.34 -27.56 12.92
N THR A 13 -10.06 -28.49 12.29
CA THR A 13 -11.14 -28.14 11.36
C THR A 13 -12.35 -27.46 12.01
N ASP A 14 -12.55 -27.60 13.31
CA ASP A 14 -13.58 -26.91 14.10
C ASP A 14 -13.32 -25.40 14.28
N GLU A 15 -12.09 -24.95 14.01
CA GLU A 15 -11.74 -23.52 14.01
C GLU A 15 -11.84 -22.90 12.60
N MET A 16 -12.33 -23.64 11.60
CA MET A 16 -12.38 -23.21 10.19
C MET A 16 -13.77 -23.40 9.56
N GLU A 17 -14.42 -22.29 9.23
CA GLU A 17 -15.53 -22.28 8.26
C GLU A 17 -14.94 -21.91 6.90
N VAL A 18 -14.42 -22.91 6.18
CA VAL A 18 -14.02 -22.73 4.79
C VAL A 18 -15.26 -22.96 3.93
N PRO A 19 -15.70 -22.00 3.10
CA PRO A 19 -16.78 -22.26 2.16
C PRO A 19 -16.38 -23.43 1.25
N GLU A 20 -17.32 -24.33 0.96
CA GLU A 20 -17.05 -25.42 0.02
C GLU A 20 -16.54 -24.87 -1.31
N ALA A 21 -15.65 -25.60 -1.99
CA ALA A 21 -15.16 -25.18 -3.31
C ALA A 21 -16.29 -25.00 -4.36
N THR A 22 -17.45 -25.59 -4.08
CA THR A 22 -18.71 -25.51 -4.83
C THR A 22 -19.64 -24.39 -4.38
N ALA A 23 -19.27 -23.61 -3.36
CA ALA A 23 -20.08 -22.50 -2.88
C ALA A 23 -20.35 -21.48 -4.01
N PRO A 24 -21.47 -20.75 -3.94
CA PRO A 24 -21.78 -19.69 -4.89
C PRO A 24 -20.62 -18.70 -5.08
N LEU A 25 -20.43 -18.18 -6.30
CA LEU A 25 -19.29 -17.31 -6.62
C LEU A 25 -19.25 -16.06 -5.75
N ASP A 26 -20.38 -15.53 -5.33
CA ASP A 26 -20.51 -14.42 -4.38
C ASP A 26 -19.99 -14.76 -2.98
N VAL A 27 -20.06 -16.02 -2.55
CA VAL A 27 -19.47 -16.51 -1.30
C VAL A 27 -17.95 -16.69 -1.42
N LEU A 28 -17.46 -17.08 -2.61
CA LEU A 28 -16.04 -17.29 -2.91
C LEU A 28 -15.29 -16.00 -3.31
N HIS A 29 -16.02 -15.04 -3.88
CA HIS A 29 -15.52 -13.74 -4.37
C HIS A 29 -16.05 -12.61 -3.50
N ASN A 30 -15.87 -12.76 -2.19
CA ASN A 30 -16.16 -11.74 -1.21
C ASN A 30 -14.87 -11.31 -0.51
N TYR A 31 -14.78 -10.03 -0.18
CA TYR A 31 -13.69 -9.54 0.64
C TYR A 31 -13.79 -10.14 2.04
N TYR A 32 -12.66 -10.16 2.73
CA TYR A 32 -12.62 -10.64 4.09
C TYR A 32 -13.05 -9.52 5.05
N TRP A 33 -14.33 -9.51 5.40
CA TRP A 33 -14.90 -8.50 6.28
C TRP A 33 -14.58 -8.80 7.74
N VAL A 34 -13.94 -7.85 8.43
CA VAL A 34 -13.61 -7.94 9.85
C VAL A 34 -14.41 -6.93 10.68
N SER A 35 -14.72 -7.32 11.92
CA SER A 35 -15.42 -6.45 12.88
C SER A 35 -14.48 -5.67 13.80
N THR A 36 -13.20 -6.05 13.86
CA THR A 36 -12.17 -5.32 14.61
C THR A 36 -11.79 -4.01 13.92
N LYS A 37 -11.42 -3.00 14.72
CA LYS A 37 -10.79 -1.77 14.20
C LYS A 37 -9.42 -2.05 13.55
N GLU A 38 -8.86 -1.05 12.88
CA GLU A 38 -7.51 -1.17 12.34
C GLU A 38 -6.47 -1.38 13.46
N PRO A 39 -5.53 -2.34 13.32
CA PRO A 39 -4.70 -2.83 14.40
C PRO A 39 -3.52 -1.92 14.71
N HIS A 40 -3.10 -1.05 13.79
CA HIS A 40 -1.87 -0.29 13.90
C HIS A 40 -1.97 0.82 14.95
N ALA A 41 -3.08 1.58 15.01
CA ALA A 41 -3.24 2.54 16.11
C ALA A 41 -3.36 1.85 17.48
N ILE A 42 -3.97 0.67 17.54
CA ILE A 42 -4.13 -0.09 18.79
C ILE A 42 -2.76 -0.61 19.25
N ARG A 43 -2.00 -1.23 18.34
CA ARG A 43 -0.66 -1.75 18.61
C ARG A 43 0.32 -0.64 18.93
N ARG A 44 0.28 0.50 18.22
CA ARG A 44 1.03 1.72 18.56
C ARG A 44 0.80 2.18 19.99
N LYS A 45 -0.46 2.23 20.45
CA LYS A 45 -0.79 2.60 21.84
C LYS A 45 -0.21 1.60 22.84
N ALA A 46 -0.32 0.30 22.55
CA ALA A 46 0.23 -0.74 23.41
C ALA A 46 1.77 -0.67 23.49
N ILE A 47 2.45 -0.51 22.35
CA ILE A 47 3.91 -0.33 22.29
C ILE A 47 4.34 0.92 23.05
N LEU A 48 3.67 2.07 22.86
CA LEU A 48 4.02 3.30 23.60
C LEU A 48 3.80 3.19 25.12
N LYS A 49 2.92 2.28 25.56
CA LYS A 49 2.69 2.00 26.98
C LYS A 49 3.77 1.06 27.54
N ALA A 50 4.17 0.03 26.78
CA ALA A 50 5.18 -0.94 27.19
C ALA A 50 6.61 -0.38 27.07
N HIS A 51 6.89 0.35 25.99
CA HIS A 51 8.20 0.86 25.56
C HIS A 51 8.12 2.37 25.27
N PRO A 52 7.92 3.23 26.28
CA PRO A 52 7.79 4.67 26.09
C PRO A 52 9.01 5.34 25.42
N GLU A 53 10.19 4.72 25.48
CA GLU A 53 11.42 5.15 24.84
C GLU A 53 11.37 5.12 23.31
N VAL A 54 10.45 4.36 22.70
CA VAL A 54 10.21 4.37 21.24
C VAL A 54 9.94 5.79 20.72
N LYS A 55 9.36 6.68 21.55
CA LYS A 55 9.16 8.09 21.20
C LYS A 55 10.46 8.82 20.82
N LYS A 56 11.62 8.36 21.32
CA LYS A 56 12.93 8.95 20.99
C LYS A 56 13.35 8.66 19.54
N LEU A 57 12.80 7.63 18.91
CA LEU A 57 13.07 7.31 17.50
C LEU A 57 12.33 8.24 16.54
N MET A 58 11.17 8.76 16.96
CA MET A 58 10.34 9.64 16.14
C MET A 58 11.08 10.93 15.77
N GLY A 59 10.89 11.37 14.53
CA GLY A 59 11.43 12.62 14.04
C GLY A 59 12.07 12.51 12.67
N HIS A 60 12.74 13.58 12.28
CA HIS A 60 13.27 13.72 10.92
C HIS A 60 14.58 12.96 10.71
N GLU A 61 14.81 12.54 9.47
CA GLU A 61 16.03 11.91 8.98
C GLU A 61 16.66 12.79 7.88
N PRO A 62 17.65 13.64 8.24
CA PRO A 62 18.30 14.53 7.28
C PRO A 62 19.00 13.81 6.13
N LEU A 63 19.41 12.55 6.30
CA LEU A 63 20.08 11.79 5.25
C LEU A 63 19.14 11.52 4.05
N THR A 64 17.83 11.41 4.29
CA THR A 64 16.82 11.12 3.27
C THR A 64 16.92 12.04 2.07
N LYS A 65 17.06 13.36 2.28
CA LYS A 65 17.13 14.32 1.16
C LYS A 65 18.40 14.20 0.33
N TYR A 66 19.54 13.86 0.94
CA TYR A 66 20.79 13.72 0.21
C TYR A 66 20.81 12.45 -0.64
N LEU A 67 20.36 11.33 -0.06
CA LEU A 67 20.27 10.06 -0.76
C LEU A 67 19.22 10.11 -1.88
N ALA A 68 18.04 10.69 -1.64
CA ALA A 68 17.02 10.83 -2.67
C ALA A 68 17.49 11.74 -3.81
N SER A 69 18.18 12.85 -3.51
CA SER A 69 18.80 13.69 -4.54
C SER A 69 19.86 12.95 -5.36
N LEU A 70 20.70 12.12 -4.72
CA LEU A 70 21.68 11.30 -5.43
C LEU A 70 21.00 10.33 -6.41
N VAL A 71 19.91 9.68 -5.99
CA VAL A 71 19.13 8.76 -6.83
C VAL A 71 18.50 9.48 -8.02
N VAL A 72 17.89 10.65 -7.79
CA VAL A 72 17.33 11.51 -8.85
C VAL A 72 18.39 11.88 -9.89
N LEU A 73 19.54 12.39 -9.43
CA LEU A 73 20.64 12.79 -10.32
C LEU A 73 21.23 11.60 -11.07
N THR A 74 21.29 10.43 -10.43
CA THR A 74 21.75 9.19 -11.08
C THR A 74 20.78 8.77 -12.18
N GLN A 75 19.47 8.76 -11.90
CA GLN A 75 18.45 8.38 -12.88
C GLN A 75 18.45 9.33 -14.09
N LEU A 76 18.53 10.65 -13.85
CA LEU A 76 18.66 11.64 -14.90
C LEU A 76 19.99 11.54 -15.66
N GLY A 77 21.09 11.18 -14.98
CA GLY A 77 22.39 10.94 -15.59
C GLY A 77 22.39 9.76 -16.56
N VAL A 78 21.75 8.64 -16.16
CA VAL A 78 21.56 7.48 -17.05
C VAL A 78 20.63 7.82 -18.21
N ALA A 79 19.53 8.52 -17.95
CA ALA A 79 18.65 9.03 -19.01
C ALA A 79 19.42 9.92 -20.00
N TYR A 80 20.23 10.85 -19.50
CA TYR A 80 21.07 11.73 -20.32
C TYR A 80 22.09 10.93 -21.14
N TYR A 81 22.70 9.88 -20.57
CA TYR A 81 23.56 8.95 -21.31
C TYR A 81 22.82 8.31 -22.51
N MET A 82 21.52 8.06 -22.37
CA MET A 82 20.69 7.49 -23.43
C MET A 82 20.31 8.47 -24.56
N ARG A 83 20.62 9.76 -24.45
CA ARG A 83 20.23 10.80 -25.44
C ARG A 83 20.69 10.55 -26.88
N ASN A 84 21.86 9.94 -27.04
CA ASN A 84 22.51 9.70 -28.35
C ASN A 84 22.59 8.21 -28.70
N ASN A 85 21.96 7.34 -27.94
CA ASN A 85 22.06 5.89 -28.12
C ASN A 85 20.93 5.41 -29.02
N THR A 86 21.21 4.67 -30.09
CA THR A 86 20.19 4.23 -31.06
C THR A 86 19.55 2.88 -30.74
N SER A 87 20.10 2.11 -29.78
CA SER A 87 19.58 0.78 -29.47
C SER A 87 18.43 0.83 -28.47
N TRP A 88 17.21 0.64 -28.96
CA TRP A 88 16.01 0.49 -28.12
C TRP A 88 16.09 -0.72 -27.18
N LEU A 89 16.72 -1.82 -27.61
CA LEU A 89 16.93 -2.97 -26.74
C LEU A 89 17.79 -2.61 -25.52
N LYS A 90 18.87 -1.86 -25.74
CA LYS A 90 19.70 -1.34 -24.65
C LYS A 90 18.92 -0.36 -23.77
N THR A 91 18.05 0.47 -24.35
CA THR A 91 17.16 1.36 -23.59
C THR A 91 16.26 0.57 -22.64
N VAL A 92 15.54 -0.43 -23.15
CA VAL A 92 14.62 -1.24 -22.34
C VAL A 92 15.37 -2.04 -21.28
N PHE A 93 16.51 -2.64 -21.64
CA PHE A 93 17.34 -3.39 -20.68
C PHE A 93 17.84 -2.51 -19.52
N LEU A 94 18.40 -1.33 -19.83
CA LEU A 94 18.84 -0.39 -18.79
C LEU A 94 17.67 0.16 -17.99
N ALA A 95 16.55 0.44 -18.65
CA ALA A 95 15.33 0.89 -17.98
C ALA A 95 14.80 -0.16 -17.00
N TYR A 96 14.92 -1.45 -17.31
CA TYR A 96 14.52 -2.51 -16.39
C TYR A 96 15.50 -2.69 -15.22
N VAL A 97 16.80 -2.84 -15.50
CA VAL A 97 17.77 -3.22 -14.45
C VAL A 97 18.13 -2.04 -13.56
N VAL A 98 18.47 -0.90 -14.17
CA VAL A 98 18.93 0.29 -13.44
C VAL A 98 17.76 1.22 -13.17
N GLY A 99 17.02 1.55 -14.23
CA GLY A 99 15.96 2.54 -14.17
C GLY A 99 14.84 2.17 -13.21
N ALA A 100 14.27 0.97 -13.32
CA ALA A 100 13.16 0.50 -12.50
C ALA A 100 13.58 0.35 -11.03
N THR A 101 14.83 -0.03 -10.77
CA THR A 101 15.41 -0.07 -9.42
C THR A 101 15.47 1.34 -8.81
N LEU A 102 16.02 2.31 -9.54
CA LEU A 102 16.10 3.70 -9.08
C LEU A 102 14.70 4.32 -8.93
N THR A 103 13.77 3.99 -9.82
CA THR A 103 12.39 4.48 -9.71
C THR A 103 11.63 3.87 -8.53
N ASN A 104 11.79 2.57 -8.23
CA ASN A 104 11.27 1.98 -6.99
C ASN A 104 11.81 2.73 -5.77
N ASN A 105 13.13 3.00 -5.74
CA ASN A 105 13.71 3.79 -4.66
C ASN A 105 13.05 5.19 -4.55
N MET A 106 12.84 5.90 -5.67
CA MET A 106 12.19 7.21 -5.65
C MET A 106 10.72 7.16 -5.23
N TYR A 107 9.96 6.12 -5.61
CA TYR A 107 8.59 5.90 -5.14
C TYR A 107 8.56 5.81 -3.61
N LEU A 108 9.42 4.97 -3.02
CA LEU A 108 9.47 4.83 -1.58
C LEU A 108 10.15 6.03 -0.87
N ALA A 109 10.98 6.80 -1.58
CA ALA A 109 11.48 8.07 -1.07
C ALA A 109 10.34 9.09 -0.95
N VAL A 110 9.49 9.23 -1.98
CA VAL A 110 8.31 10.12 -1.93
C VAL A 110 7.39 9.68 -0.80
N HIS A 111 7.15 8.38 -0.66
CA HIS A 111 6.43 7.79 0.48
C HIS A 111 6.98 8.29 1.83
N GLU A 112 8.27 8.11 2.12
CA GLU A 112 8.93 8.61 3.34
C GLU A 112 8.78 10.13 3.51
N ILE A 113 8.96 10.90 2.43
CA ILE A 113 8.88 12.36 2.45
C ILE A 113 7.47 12.83 2.80
N THR A 114 6.41 12.10 2.40
CA THR A 114 5.03 12.48 2.70
C THR A 114 4.67 12.40 4.18
N HIS A 115 5.41 11.60 4.96
CA HIS A 115 5.35 11.59 6.42
C HIS A 115 6.10 12.76 7.08
N ASN A 116 6.61 13.70 6.28
CA ASN A 116 7.40 14.84 6.70
C ASN A 116 8.74 14.47 7.36
N LEU A 117 9.33 13.35 6.96
CA LEU A 117 10.55 12.83 7.58
C LEU A 117 11.83 13.49 7.06
N ALA A 118 11.84 14.07 5.85
CA ALA A 118 13.06 14.65 5.28
C ALA A 118 13.39 16.07 5.77
N PHE A 119 12.35 16.89 6.06
CA PHE A 119 12.49 18.28 6.50
C PHE A 119 11.55 18.62 7.66
N LYS A 120 11.96 19.59 8.49
CA LYS A 120 11.15 20.10 9.61
C LYS A 120 9.88 20.80 9.17
N LYS A 121 9.92 21.54 8.05
CA LYS A 121 8.76 22.29 7.53
C LYS A 121 8.00 21.43 6.51
N PRO A 122 6.69 21.18 6.69
CA PRO A 122 5.92 20.37 5.74
C PRO A 122 5.97 20.85 4.28
N LEU A 123 5.99 22.17 4.06
CA LEU A 123 6.10 22.73 2.72
C LEU A 123 7.39 22.30 2.00
N TYR A 124 8.52 22.15 2.72
CA TYR A 124 9.78 21.73 2.12
C TYR A 124 9.75 20.25 1.73
N ASN A 125 9.09 19.40 2.52
CA ASN A 125 8.83 18.01 2.11
C ASN A 125 7.98 17.96 0.85
N LYS A 126 6.90 18.75 0.77
CA LYS A 126 6.04 18.79 -0.43
C LYS A 126 6.82 19.20 -1.68
N ILE A 127 7.59 20.29 -1.62
CA ILE A 127 8.40 20.76 -2.75
C ILE A 127 9.48 19.73 -3.10
N PHE A 128 10.12 19.13 -2.10
CA PHE A 128 11.14 18.13 -2.33
C PHE A 128 10.59 16.83 -2.92
N ALA A 129 9.37 16.41 -2.56
CA ALA A 129 8.68 15.28 -3.19
C ALA A 129 8.47 15.52 -4.70
N VAL A 130 8.13 16.75 -5.10
CA VAL A 130 8.04 17.13 -6.53
C VAL A 130 9.39 16.99 -7.23
N PHE A 131 10.48 17.42 -6.58
CA PHE A 131 11.84 17.24 -7.10
C PHE A 131 12.24 15.75 -7.21
N VAL A 132 11.86 14.92 -6.23
CA VAL A 132 12.13 13.47 -6.28
C VAL A 132 11.30 12.79 -7.37
N ASN A 133 10.10 13.29 -7.64
CA ASN A 133 9.24 12.84 -8.72
C ASN A 133 9.77 13.22 -10.12
N THR A 134 10.61 14.25 -10.26
CA THR A 134 11.09 14.76 -11.57
C THR A 134 11.45 13.69 -12.63
N PRO A 135 12.19 12.60 -12.31
CA PRO A 135 12.55 11.59 -13.31
C PRO A 135 11.44 10.58 -13.65
N VAL A 136 10.26 10.72 -13.04
CA VAL A 136 9.05 9.94 -13.34
C VAL A 136 8.14 10.82 -14.20
N PRO A 137 7.81 10.45 -15.45
CA PRO A 137 7.05 11.29 -16.39
C PRO A 137 5.56 11.50 -16.06
N LEU A 138 5.19 11.53 -14.79
CA LEU A 138 3.83 11.70 -14.29
C LEU A 138 3.86 12.48 -12.95
N PRO A 139 3.01 13.52 -12.78
CA PRO A 139 3.03 14.39 -11.61
C PRO A 139 2.29 13.80 -10.40
N TYR A 140 2.75 12.69 -9.85
CA TYR A 140 2.04 11.99 -8.77
C TYR A 140 2.35 12.52 -7.35
N ALA A 141 3.45 13.24 -7.14
CA ALA A 141 3.91 13.64 -5.80
C ALA A 141 2.87 14.41 -4.97
N ALA A 142 2.08 15.29 -5.62
CA ALA A 142 1.10 16.11 -4.92
C ALA A 142 -0.11 15.29 -4.44
N ASP A 143 -0.54 14.30 -5.22
CA ASP A 143 -1.70 13.45 -4.90
C ASP A 143 -1.32 12.30 -3.96
N PHE A 144 -0.08 11.79 -4.05
CA PHE A 144 0.38 10.64 -3.27
C PHE A 144 0.18 10.85 -1.77
N GLY A 145 0.65 11.98 -1.24
CA GLY A 145 0.61 12.24 0.20
C GLY A 145 -0.80 12.16 0.80
N PRO A 146 -1.79 12.92 0.30
CA PRO A 146 -3.17 12.84 0.77
C PRO A 146 -3.76 11.42 0.75
N TYR A 147 -3.63 10.68 -0.36
CA TYR A 147 -4.16 9.31 -0.47
C TYR A 147 -3.43 8.33 0.46
N HIS A 148 -2.11 8.43 0.53
CA HIS A 148 -1.30 7.60 1.42
C HIS A 148 -1.66 7.80 2.90
N GLN A 149 -1.93 9.05 3.31
CA GLN A 149 -2.40 9.32 4.68
C GLN A 149 -3.80 8.76 4.95
N LEU A 150 -4.69 8.72 3.95
CA LEU A 150 -5.99 8.06 4.08
C LEU A 150 -5.80 6.55 4.30
N HIS A 151 -4.96 5.91 3.50
CA HIS A 151 -4.62 4.50 3.63
C HIS A 151 -4.11 4.15 5.04
N HIS A 152 -3.13 4.91 5.57
CA HIS A 152 -2.66 4.68 6.95
C HIS A 152 -3.73 4.89 8.02
N LYS A 153 -4.62 5.86 7.84
CA LYS A 153 -5.61 6.25 8.84
C LYS A 153 -6.86 5.36 8.82
N PHE A 154 -7.24 4.89 7.64
CA PHE A 154 -8.47 4.17 7.37
C PHE A 154 -8.19 2.82 6.72
N LEU A 155 -7.11 2.15 7.13
CA LEU A 155 -6.70 0.86 6.56
C LEU A 155 -7.87 -0.15 6.56
N GLY A 156 -8.12 -0.75 5.40
CA GLY A 156 -9.22 -1.70 5.21
C GLY A 156 -10.60 -1.03 5.08
N ASP A 157 -10.75 0.28 5.24
CA ASP A 157 -12.06 0.94 5.12
C ASP A 157 -12.58 0.90 3.68
N GLU A 158 -13.83 0.46 3.51
CA GLU A 158 -14.40 0.26 2.17
C GLU A 158 -14.56 1.52 1.33
N LEU A 159 -14.55 2.70 1.95
CA LEU A 159 -14.69 3.99 1.27
C LEU A 159 -13.38 4.75 1.16
N TYR A 160 -12.57 4.76 2.21
CA TYR A 160 -11.44 5.68 2.32
C TYR A 160 -10.10 5.06 1.95
N ASP A 161 -9.96 3.75 2.04
CA ASP A 161 -8.72 3.06 1.67
C ASP A 161 -8.65 2.87 0.15
N THR A 162 -7.82 3.69 -0.49
CA THR A 162 -7.65 3.65 -1.95
C THR A 162 -6.76 2.51 -2.44
N ASP A 163 -6.12 1.76 -1.55
CA ASP A 163 -5.19 0.70 -1.94
C ASP A 163 -5.90 -0.64 -2.15
N ILE A 164 -7.16 -0.75 -1.74
CA ILE A 164 -8.00 -1.94 -1.93
C ILE A 164 -8.52 -1.95 -3.37
N PRO A 165 -8.32 -3.05 -4.13
CA PRO A 165 -8.94 -3.22 -5.42
C PRO A 165 -10.45 -3.01 -5.36
N THR A 166 -11.00 -2.37 -6.37
CA THR A 166 -12.45 -2.25 -6.53
C THR A 166 -13.06 -3.60 -6.87
N GLU A 167 -14.35 -3.77 -6.59
CA GLU A 167 -15.09 -4.97 -7.01
C GLU A 167 -15.08 -5.15 -8.53
N PHE A 168 -15.07 -4.04 -9.29
CA PHE A 168 -14.91 -4.08 -10.74
C PHE A 168 -13.56 -4.70 -11.15
N GLU A 169 -12.46 -4.21 -10.58
CA GLU A 169 -11.12 -4.79 -10.82
C GLU A 169 -11.10 -6.27 -10.45
N ALA A 170 -11.68 -6.64 -9.31
CA ALA A 170 -11.70 -8.01 -8.83
C ALA A 170 -12.49 -8.97 -9.75
N LYS A 171 -13.63 -8.51 -10.28
CA LYS A 171 -14.43 -9.28 -11.25
C LYS A 171 -13.79 -9.35 -12.63
N PHE A 172 -13.16 -8.27 -13.08
CA PHE A 172 -12.61 -8.15 -14.43
C PHE A 172 -11.23 -8.80 -14.56
N LEU A 173 -10.36 -8.62 -13.57
CA LEU A 173 -8.97 -9.11 -13.57
C LEU A 173 -8.86 -10.52 -12.96
N LYS A 174 -9.91 -11.33 -13.07
CA LYS A 174 -9.95 -12.69 -12.52
C LYS A 174 -9.01 -13.67 -13.26
N GLY A 175 -8.58 -14.70 -12.54
CA GLY A 175 -7.74 -15.77 -13.09
C GLY A 175 -6.31 -15.34 -13.41
N ARG A 176 -5.52 -16.26 -13.98
CA ARG A 176 -4.07 -16.05 -14.20
C ARG A 176 -3.77 -14.92 -15.17
N VAL A 177 -4.54 -14.80 -16.25
CA VAL A 177 -4.34 -13.77 -17.29
C VAL A 177 -4.64 -12.37 -16.74
N GLY A 178 -5.76 -12.21 -16.03
CA GLY A 178 -6.12 -10.92 -15.42
C GLY A 178 -5.12 -10.48 -14.35
N LYS A 179 -4.66 -11.41 -13.51
CA LYS A 179 -3.61 -11.15 -12.50
C LYS A 179 -2.26 -10.83 -13.13
N PHE A 180 -1.87 -11.53 -14.20
CA PHE A 180 -0.66 -11.21 -14.96
C PHE A 180 -0.73 -9.81 -15.56
N PHE A 181 -1.88 -9.44 -16.16
CA PHE A 181 -2.11 -8.09 -16.67
C PHE A 181 -2.00 -7.04 -15.56
N PHE A 182 -2.60 -7.30 -14.41
CA PHE A 182 -2.48 -6.41 -13.25
C PHE A 182 -1.03 -6.22 -12.82
N VAL A 183 -0.27 -7.30 -12.64
CA VAL A 183 1.16 -7.18 -12.27
C VAL A 183 1.93 -6.42 -13.33
N LEU A 184 1.63 -6.58 -14.62
CA LEU A 184 2.31 -5.83 -15.68
C LEU A 184 2.05 -4.31 -15.61
N PHE A 185 0.86 -3.90 -15.17
CA PHE A 185 0.40 -2.50 -15.17
C PHE A 185 0.08 -1.95 -13.77
N GLN A 186 0.59 -2.57 -12.71
CA GLN A 186 0.18 -2.31 -11.33
C GLN A 186 0.35 -0.84 -10.94
N ALA A 187 1.44 -0.19 -11.37
CA ALA A 187 1.67 1.23 -11.15
C ALA A 187 0.51 2.11 -11.66
N LEU A 188 -0.13 1.73 -12.78
CA LEU A 188 -1.28 2.46 -13.31
C LEU A 188 -2.53 2.28 -12.44
N PHE A 189 -2.74 1.09 -11.88
CA PHE A 189 -3.85 0.86 -10.96
C PHE A 189 -3.68 1.69 -9.68
N PHE A 190 -2.50 1.73 -9.09
CA PHE A 190 -2.22 2.58 -7.92
C PHE A 190 -2.33 4.08 -8.23
N ALA A 191 -1.96 4.50 -9.44
CA ALA A 191 -2.07 5.91 -9.84
C ALA A 191 -3.52 6.33 -10.15
N LEU A 192 -4.32 5.46 -10.77
CA LEU A 192 -5.64 5.81 -11.28
C LEU A 192 -6.78 5.43 -10.33
N ARG A 193 -6.69 4.31 -9.62
CA ARG A 193 -7.75 3.83 -8.71
C ARG A 193 -8.17 4.89 -7.69
N PRO A 194 -7.26 5.63 -7.02
CA PRO A 194 -7.66 6.63 -6.04
C PRO A 194 -8.68 7.64 -6.57
N ILE A 195 -8.53 8.06 -7.83
CA ILE A 195 -9.41 9.02 -8.51
C ILE A 195 -10.85 8.51 -8.62
N PHE A 196 -11.05 7.19 -8.71
CA PHE A 196 -12.36 6.55 -8.81
C PHE A 196 -12.96 6.13 -7.46
N VAL A 197 -12.14 6.02 -6.41
CA VAL A 197 -12.59 5.58 -5.07
C VAL A 197 -12.89 6.78 -4.17
N VAL A 198 -11.93 7.70 -4.02
CA VAL A 198 -12.09 8.91 -3.21
C VAL A 198 -11.57 10.10 -4.01
N THR A 199 -12.40 11.08 -4.29
CA THR A 199 -11.93 12.30 -4.96
C THR A 199 -11.42 13.29 -3.93
N ILE A 200 -10.13 13.62 -3.96
CA ILE A 200 -9.58 14.79 -3.24
C ILE A 200 -9.71 16.05 -4.10
N SER A 201 -9.96 17.21 -3.46
CA SER A 201 -10.08 18.47 -4.19
C SER A 201 -8.73 18.92 -4.78
N LEU A 202 -8.74 19.32 -6.04
CA LEU A 202 -7.58 19.94 -6.68
C LEU A 202 -7.22 21.26 -5.98
N THR A 203 -5.92 21.47 -5.75
CA THR A 203 -5.39 22.63 -5.03
C THR A 203 -4.41 23.37 -5.94
N LYS A 204 -4.04 24.59 -5.56
CA LYS A 204 -2.97 25.33 -6.26
C LYS A 204 -1.64 24.55 -6.30
N PHE A 205 -1.39 23.70 -5.30
CA PHE A 205 -0.19 22.85 -5.28
C PHE A 205 -0.26 21.72 -6.32
N HIS A 206 -1.43 21.10 -6.52
CA HIS A 206 -1.64 20.13 -7.61
C HIS A 206 -1.36 20.76 -8.98
N ILE A 207 -1.90 21.96 -9.23
CA ILE A 207 -1.67 22.71 -10.48
C ILE A 207 -0.18 23.04 -10.66
N ALA A 208 0.51 23.43 -9.59
CA ALA A 208 1.94 23.72 -9.64
C ALA A 208 2.78 22.46 -9.95
N ASN A 209 2.44 21.32 -9.34
CA ASN A 209 3.10 20.04 -9.59
C ASN A 209 2.92 19.59 -11.05
N ILE A 210 1.69 19.64 -11.57
CA ILE A 210 1.39 19.29 -12.97
C ILE A 210 2.13 20.20 -13.93
N THR A 211 2.06 21.52 -13.71
CA THR A 211 2.77 22.51 -14.54
C THR A 211 4.27 22.24 -14.53
N TYR A 212 4.87 22.02 -13.36
CA TYR A 212 6.29 21.71 -13.23
C TYR A 212 6.68 20.46 -14.02
N GLN A 213 5.96 19.35 -13.84
CA GLN A 213 6.28 18.09 -14.51
C GLN A 213 6.15 18.21 -16.03
N VAL A 214 5.06 18.81 -16.53
CA VAL A 214 4.85 19.01 -17.97
C VAL A 214 5.97 19.87 -18.58
N LEU A 215 6.35 20.96 -17.91
CA LEU A 215 7.45 21.80 -18.37
C LEU A 215 8.79 21.06 -18.36
N PHE A 216 9.05 20.25 -17.34
CA PHE A 216 10.25 19.42 -17.27
C PHE A 216 10.28 18.37 -18.38
N ASP A 217 9.18 17.66 -18.62
CA ASP A 217 9.08 16.62 -19.65
C ASP A 217 9.29 17.22 -21.05
N ILE A 218 8.64 18.35 -21.36
CA ILE A 218 8.85 19.09 -22.61
C ILE A 218 10.30 19.53 -22.76
N PHE A 219 10.87 20.11 -21.70
CA PHE A 219 12.28 20.52 -21.67
C PHE A 219 13.19 19.32 -21.95
N TRP A 220 12.98 18.20 -21.27
CA TRP A 220 13.82 17.01 -21.40
C TRP A 220 13.78 16.45 -22.82
N ILE A 221 12.58 16.29 -23.40
CA ILE A 221 12.42 15.82 -24.78
C ILE A 221 13.11 16.77 -25.76
N ARG A 222 12.95 18.09 -25.58
CA ARG A 222 13.49 19.11 -26.49
C ARG A 222 15.01 19.15 -26.55
N TYR A 223 15.68 18.94 -25.41
CA TYR A 223 17.13 19.10 -25.27
C TYR A 223 17.90 17.79 -25.20
N PHE A 224 17.29 16.70 -24.74
CA PHE A 224 17.93 15.39 -24.56
C PHE A 224 17.28 14.26 -25.37
N GLY A 225 16.24 14.56 -26.14
CA GLY A 225 15.67 13.66 -27.14
C GLY A 225 14.66 12.65 -26.57
N PHE A 226 13.82 12.16 -27.47
CA PHE A 226 12.70 11.29 -27.12
C PHE A 226 13.12 9.94 -26.53
N GLN A 227 14.21 9.33 -27.03
CA GLN A 227 14.67 8.03 -26.50
C GLN A 227 15.18 8.12 -25.06
N SER A 228 15.81 9.24 -24.69
CA SER A 228 16.19 9.54 -23.30
C SER A 228 14.96 9.66 -22.40
N PHE A 229 13.92 10.35 -22.88
CA PHE A 229 12.65 10.46 -22.16
C PHE A 229 11.94 9.10 -22.04
N MET A 230 11.94 8.28 -23.09
CA MET A 230 11.34 6.94 -23.07
C MET A 230 12.08 6.00 -22.11
N TYR A 231 13.38 6.18 -21.87
CA TYR A 231 14.06 5.48 -20.77
C TYR A 231 13.39 5.77 -19.42
N LEU A 232 13.07 7.04 -19.12
CA LEU A 232 12.38 7.42 -17.87
C LEU A 232 10.96 6.84 -17.81
N GLY A 233 10.25 6.84 -18.94
CA GLY A 233 8.91 6.25 -19.06
C GLY A 233 8.92 4.74 -18.82
N PHE A 234 9.80 4.00 -19.51
CA PHE A 234 9.95 2.55 -19.30
C PHE A 234 10.42 2.22 -17.89
N SER A 235 11.35 2.99 -17.32
CA SER A 235 11.79 2.81 -15.92
C SER A 235 10.61 2.91 -14.96
N SER A 236 9.72 3.87 -15.18
CA SER A 236 8.55 4.10 -14.33
C SER A 236 7.51 3.01 -14.46
N LEU A 237 7.19 2.58 -15.69
CA LEU A 237 6.26 1.46 -15.90
C LEU A 237 6.82 0.19 -15.27
N LEU A 238 8.06 -0.17 -15.61
CA LEU A 238 8.69 -1.42 -15.18
C LEU A 238 8.95 -1.46 -13.67
N ALA A 239 9.13 -0.32 -13.01
CA ALA A 239 9.27 -0.24 -11.55
C ALA A 239 8.07 -0.82 -10.82
N GLY A 240 6.86 -0.62 -11.33
CA GLY A 240 5.66 -1.26 -10.80
C GLY A 240 5.22 -2.50 -11.59
N SER A 241 6.06 -3.09 -12.44
CA SER A 241 5.71 -4.30 -13.20
C SER A 241 6.28 -5.57 -12.55
N PHE A 242 6.66 -6.59 -13.32
CA PHE A 242 7.45 -7.74 -12.87
C PHE A 242 8.89 -7.35 -12.53
N HIS A 243 9.08 -6.60 -11.44
CA HIS A 243 10.38 -6.20 -10.92
C HIS A 243 10.52 -6.73 -9.49
N PRO A 244 11.68 -7.27 -9.06
CA PRO A 244 11.84 -7.81 -7.70
C PRO A 244 11.38 -6.88 -6.57
N LEU A 245 11.61 -5.58 -6.73
CA LEU A 245 11.21 -4.58 -5.75
C LEU A 245 9.69 -4.33 -5.73
N SER A 246 8.98 -4.47 -6.84
CA SER A 246 7.54 -4.16 -6.92
C SER A 246 6.66 -5.17 -6.17
N GLY A 247 7.23 -6.27 -5.67
CA GLY A 247 6.46 -7.27 -4.95
C GLY A 247 5.91 -6.74 -3.63
N HIS A 248 6.46 -5.65 -3.09
CA HIS A 248 5.99 -5.00 -1.88
C HIS A 248 4.50 -4.58 -2.00
N PHE A 249 4.10 -3.98 -3.13
CA PHE A 249 2.71 -3.57 -3.42
C PHE A 249 1.66 -4.69 -3.30
N ILE A 250 2.08 -5.96 -3.45
CA ILE A 250 1.20 -7.13 -3.29
C ILE A 250 1.43 -7.76 -1.91
N ALA A 251 2.69 -7.97 -1.54
CA ALA A 251 3.09 -8.62 -0.30
C ALA A 251 2.53 -7.90 0.94
N GLU A 252 2.43 -6.59 0.91
CA GLU A 252 2.12 -5.81 2.11
C GLU A 252 0.70 -6.03 2.64
N HIS A 253 -0.30 -6.17 1.76
CA HIS A 253 -1.72 -6.13 2.16
C HIS A 253 -2.62 -7.23 1.59
N PHE A 254 -2.09 -8.14 0.79
CA PHE A 254 -2.85 -9.32 0.35
C PHE A 254 -2.76 -10.47 1.35
N LEU A 255 -3.88 -11.18 1.51
CA LEU A 255 -3.97 -12.39 2.32
C LEU A 255 -3.52 -13.59 1.49
N PHE A 256 -2.23 -13.91 1.55
CA PHE A 256 -1.66 -15.03 0.78
C PHE A 256 -2.13 -16.41 1.24
N ASP A 257 -2.47 -16.52 2.51
CA ASP A 257 -2.96 -17.73 3.17
C ASP A 257 -3.88 -17.30 4.32
N ILE A 258 -5.10 -17.83 4.35
CA ILE A 258 -6.10 -17.40 5.33
C ILE A 258 -5.81 -17.90 6.74
N GLU A 259 -5.16 -19.06 6.89
CA GLU A 259 -4.79 -19.64 8.17
C GLU A 259 -3.66 -18.83 8.81
N GLU A 260 -2.66 -18.49 7.99
CA GLU A 260 -1.58 -17.60 8.39
C GLU A 260 -2.13 -16.24 8.81
N ALA A 261 -3.05 -15.67 8.02
CA ALA A 261 -3.69 -14.40 8.34
C ALA A 261 -4.47 -14.46 9.66
N LEU A 262 -5.24 -15.53 9.90
CA LEU A 262 -5.97 -15.72 11.16
C LEU A 262 -5.03 -15.82 12.36
N LYS A 263 -3.98 -16.65 12.26
CA LYS A 263 -2.97 -16.81 13.30
C LYS A 263 -2.25 -15.48 13.59
N GLY A 264 -1.85 -14.78 12.54
CA GLY A 264 -1.21 -13.46 12.64
C GLY A 264 -2.13 -12.38 13.22
N GLY A 265 -3.42 -12.42 12.89
CA GLY A 265 -4.43 -11.52 13.45
C GLY A 265 -4.57 -11.72 14.96
N LYS A 266 -4.61 -12.97 15.43
CA LYS A 266 -4.60 -13.28 16.87
C LYS A 266 -3.34 -12.72 17.55
N GLN A 267 -2.17 -12.96 16.95
CA GLN A 267 -0.89 -12.47 17.47
C GLN A 267 -0.81 -10.94 17.53
N THR A 268 -1.36 -10.26 16.52
CA THR A 268 -1.46 -8.80 16.47
C THR A 268 -2.17 -8.22 17.69
N TYR A 269 -3.11 -8.97 18.28
CA TYR A 269 -3.95 -8.54 19.38
C TYR A 269 -3.53 -9.05 20.77
N ASN A 270 -2.55 -9.95 20.88
CA ASN A 270 -2.15 -10.60 22.14
C ASN A 270 -1.79 -9.62 23.29
N TYR A 271 -1.38 -8.40 22.98
CA TYR A 271 -0.98 -7.37 23.96
C TYR A 271 -1.76 -6.07 23.83
N THR A 272 -2.93 -6.12 23.21
CA THR A 272 -3.69 -4.92 22.85
C THR A 272 -5.16 -5.04 23.23
N SER A 273 -5.88 -3.92 23.24
CA SER A 273 -7.33 -3.88 23.49
C SER A 273 -8.17 -4.30 22.27
N GLY A 274 -7.54 -4.69 21.15
CA GLY A 274 -8.24 -4.94 19.89
C GLY A 274 -9.39 -5.96 19.96
N PRO A 275 -9.29 -7.07 20.72
CA PRO A 275 -10.40 -8.03 20.85
C PRO A 275 -11.65 -7.42 21.48
N GLU A 276 -11.51 -6.35 22.26
CA GLU A 276 -12.61 -5.62 22.92
C GLU A 276 -13.17 -4.49 22.04
N GLU A 277 -12.46 -4.10 20.98
CA GLU A 277 -12.81 -2.99 20.09
C GLU A 277 -13.41 -3.48 18.76
N GLN A 278 -14.50 -4.25 18.87
CA GLN A 278 -15.23 -4.82 17.74
C GLN A 278 -16.62 -4.21 17.56
N TYR A 279 -17.20 -4.35 16.36
CA TYR A 279 -18.64 -4.15 16.17
C TYR A 279 -19.43 -5.07 17.09
N THR A 280 -20.40 -4.48 17.77
CA THR A 280 -21.39 -5.17 18.59
C THR A 280 -22.30 -6.04 17.72
N ASP A 281 -22.96 -7.03 18.30
CA ASP A 281 -23.93 -7.87 17.57
C ASP A 281 -25.09 -7.05 17.00
N SER A 282 -25.45 -5.93 17.66
CA SER A 282 -26.46 -5.00 17.14
C SER A 282 -25.96 -4.30 15.87
N GLU A 283 -24.73 -3.77 15.87
CA GLU A 283 -24.14 -3.13 14.70
C GLU A 283 -23.97 -4.13 13.55
N LYS A 284 -23.50 -5.36 13.83
CA LYS A 284 -23.38 -6.43 12.83
C LYS A 284 -24.74 -6.74 12.18
N LYS A 285 -25.82 -6.82 12.98
CA LYS A 285 -27.19 -7.04 12.47
C LYS A 285 -27.72 -5.87 11.66
N GLU A 286 -27.48 -4.63 12.11
CA GLU A 286 -27.86 -3.42 11.36
C GLU A 286 -27.17 -3.41 10.00
N ILE A 287 -25.85 -3.66 9.98
CA ILE A 287 -25.06 -3.76 8.75
C ILE A 287 -25.61 -4.85 7.84
N ALA A 288 -25.82 -6.07 8.34
CA ALA A 288 -26.35 -7.18 7.54
C ALA A 288 -27.75 -6.90 6.97
N GLY A 289 -28.58 -6.12 7.68
CA GLY A 289 -29.90 -5.70 7.20
C GLY A 289 -29.85 -4.67 6.06
N ILE A 290 -28.80 -3.84 6.00
CA ILE A 290 -28.62 -2.79 4.98
C ILE A 290 -27.73 -3.28 3.82
N ARG A 291 -26.74 -4.12 4.13
CA ARG A 291 -25.65 -4.59 3.27
C ARG A 291 -25.52 -6.11 3.41
N PRO A 292 -26.42 -6.91 2.80
CA PRO A 292 -26.42 -8.37 2.95
C PRO A 292 -25.16 -9.05 2.40
N GLU A 293 -24.39 -8.37 1.54
CA GLU A 293 -23.11 -8.85 1.02
C GLU A 293 -21.95 -8.74 2.03
N VAL A 294 -22.14 -8.01 3.15
CA VAL A 294 -21.12 -7.88 4.20
C VAL A 294 -21.30 -9.01 5.21
N GLU A 295 -20.44 -10.02 5.12
CA GLU A 295 -20.45 -11.17 6.02
C GLU A 295 -19.24 -11.17 6.95
N PHE A 296 -19.47 -10.91 8.23
CA PHE A 296 -18.45 -10.99 9.27
C PHE A 296 -18.14 -12.45 9.64
N ARG A 297 -17.46 -13.19 8.76
CA ARG A 297 -17.12 -14.61 8.98
C ARG A 297 -16.16 -14.82 10.16
N ARG A 298 -15.36 -13.80 10.45
CA ARG A 298 -14.32 -13.82 11.48
C ARG A 298 -14.10 -12.42 12.04
N GLU A 299 -13.63 -12.36 13.27
CA GLU A 299 -13.45 -11.10 14.00
C GLU A 299 -12.19 -10.33 13.54
N TYR A 300 -11.15 -11.06 13.15
CA TYR A 300 -9.84 -10.53 12.82
C TYR A 300 -9.13 -11.34 11.73
N ALA A 301 -8.14 -10.70 11.11
CA ALA A 301 -7.04 -11.34 10.38
C ALA A 301 -5.88 -10.34 10.26
N LEU A 302 -4.67 -10.83 10.00
CA LEU A 302 -3.51 -9.99 9.72
C LEU A 302 -3.66 -9.38 8.32
N GLU A 303 -3.67 -8.06 8.24
CA GLU A 303 -3.80 -7.30 6.99
C GLU A 303 -2.52 -6.60 6.52
N THR A 304 -1.46 -6.69 7.31
CA THR A 304 -0.19 -6.03 7.03
C THR A 304 0.96 -7.00 7.26
N TYR A 305 1.77 -7.25 6.24
CA TYR A 305 2.89 -8.17 6.29
C TYR A 305 4.19 -7.43 6.10
N SER A 306 5.18 -7.74 6.93
CA SER A 306 6.55 -7.22 6.75
C SER A 306 7.37 -8.17 5.86
N TYR A 307 8.43 -7.65 5.27
CA TYR A 307 9.51 -8.36 4.61
C TYR A 307 10.82 -7.82 5.17
N TYR A 308 11.72 -8.71 5.60
CA TYR A 308 12.98 -8.34 6.27
C TYR A 308 14.23 -8.67 5.43
N GLY A 309 14.05 -9.02 4.15
CA GLY A 309 15.16 -9.45 3.29
C GLY A 309 15.96 -8.31 2.66
N ILE A 310 17.00 -8.67 1.92
CA ILE A 310 18.03 -7.76 1.41
C ILE A 310 17.50 -6.64 0.49
N LEU A 311 16.37 -6.89 -0.19
CA LEU A 311 15.77 -5.93 -1.12
C LEU A 311 15.34 -4.61 -0.43
N ASN A 312 15.13 -4.61 0.88
CA ASN A 312 14.82 -3.42 1.66
C ASN A 312 15.86 -2.30 1.56
N ILE A 313 17.13 -2.65 1.32
CA ILE A 313 18.21 -1.67 1.15
C ILE A 313 17.91 -0.71 0.00
N PHE A 314 17.18 -1.17 -1.02
CA PHE A 314 16.84 -0.35 -2.19
C PHE A 314 15.57 0.49 -1.99
N VAL A 315 14.81 0.27 -0.93
CA VAL A 315 13.48 0.86 -0.77
C VAL A 315 13.25 1.40 0.64
N TRP A 316 14.30 2.00 1.22
CA TRP A 316 14.20 2.74 2.48
C TRP A 316 13.59 1.89 3.60
N ASN A 317 13.97 0.62 3.70
CA ASN A 317 13.43 -0.29 4.71
C ASN A 317 11.88 -0.34 4.77
N ALA A 318 11.17 0.07 3.72
CA ALA A 318 9.70 0.11 3.71
C ALA A 318 9.07 -1.28 3.95
N GLY A 319 9.79 -2.36 3.63
CA GLY A 319 9.36 -3.72 3.96
C GLY A 319 9.25 -4.00 5.45
N LEU A 320 9.80 -3.18 6.36
CA LEU A 320 9.39 -3.15 7.78
C LEU A 320 8.02 -2.49 7.89
N HIS A 321 7.03 -3.09 7.23
CA HIS A 321 5.77 -2.45 6.90
C HIS A 321 4.83 -2.37 8.10
N ASN A 322 4.80 -3.41 8.94
CA ASN A 322 4.09 -3.34 10.22
C ASN A 322 4.64 -2.23 11.12
N GLU A 323 5.96 -2.13 11.22
CA GLU A 323 6.66 -1.11 11.99
C GLU A 323 6.34 0.29 11.46
N HIS A 324 6.37 0.44 10.13
CA HIS A 324 6.03 1.68 9.44
C HIS A 324 4.58 2.10 9.68
N HIS A 325 3.61 1.20 9.50
CA HIS A 325 2.20 1.50 9.77
C HIS A 325 1.92 1.80 11.24
N ASP A 326 2.58 1.10 12.15
CA ASP A 326 2.50 1.38 13.58
C ASP A 326 3.12 2.73 13.92
N PHE A 327 4.18 3.15 13.24
CA PHE A 327 4.90 4.38 13.58
C PHE A 327 5.37 5.13 12.32
N PRO A 328 4.45 5.77 11.56
CA PRO A 328 4.78 6.42 10.29
C PRO A 328 5.66 7.67 10.46
N PHE A 329 5.93 8.08 11.70
CA PHE A 329 6.81 9.20 12.04
C PHE A 329 8.19 8.75 12.55
N ILE A 330 8.49 7.45 12.49
CA ILE A 330 9.83 6.90 12.66
C ILE A 330 10.40 6.66 11.26
N ALA A 331 11.52 7.30 10.96
CA ALA A 331 12.12 7.20 9.63
C ALA A 331 12.70 5.81 9.34
N TRP A 332 12.80 5.48 8.06
CA TRP A 332 13.40 4.25 7.54
C TRP A 332 14.70 3.80 8.22
N SER A 333 15.56 4.74 8.61
CA SER A 333 16.87 4.48 9.22
C SER A 333 16.77 3.89 10.63
N LYS A 334 15.60 4.03 11.28
CA LYS A 334 15.34 3.64 12.67
C LYS A 334 14.26 2.57 12.81
N LEU A 335 13.67 2.08 11.72
CA LEU A 335 12.64 1.03 11.77
C LEU A 335 13.18 -0.27 12.39
N TRP A 336 14.45 -0.59 12.14
CA TRP A 336 15.10 -1.75 12.80
C TRP A 336 15.27 -1.55 14.31
N ASP A 337 15.55 -0.33 14.77
CA ASP A 337 15.62 -0.02 16.20
C ASP A 337 14.24 -0.21 16.84
N LEU A 338 13.17 0.25 16.19
CA LEU A 338 11.79 0.02 16.62
C LEU A 338 11.48 -1.48 16.69
N HIS A 339 11.80 -2.24 15.64
CA HIS A 339 11.60 -3.70 15.62
C HIS A 339 12.30 -4.39 16.81
N ASN A 340 13.52 -3.97 17.12
CA ASN A 340 14.32 -4.55 18.20
C ASN A 340 13.91 -4.08 19.60
N MET A 341 13.32 -2.89 19.74
CA MET A 341 12.80 -2.37 21.01
C MET A 341 11.49 -3.05 21.42
N ALA A 342 10.64 -3.41 20.47
CA ALA A 342 9.34 -4.03 20.72
C ALA A 342 9.20 -5.44 20.08
N PRO A 343 10.13 -6.37 20.32
CA PRO A 343 10.20 -7.64 19.60
C PRO A 343 8.98 -8.53 19.82
N GLU A 344 8.33 -8.45 20.97
CA GLU A 344 7.12 -9.20 21.30
C GLU A 344 5.91 -8.79 20.46
N PHE A 345 5.91 -7.58 19.90
CA PHE A 345 4.87 -7.09 19.02
C PHE A 345 5.11 -7.45 17.55
N TYR A 346 6.37 -7.60 17.13
CA TYR A 346 6.74 -7.79 15.72
C TYR A 346 7.19 -9.21 15.37
N LYS A 347 8.08 -9.83 16.16
CA LYS A 347 8.65 -11.15 15.82
C LYS A 347 7.63 -12.28 15.69
N PRO A 348 6.52 -12.30 16.46
CA PRO A 348 5.51 -13.34 16.29
C PRO A 348 4.73 -13.22 14.99
N LEU A 349 4.66 -12.03 14.38
CA LEU A 349 3.82 -11.78 13.21
C LEU A 349 4.34 -12.52 11.97
N PRO A 350 3.45 -13.12 11.16
CA PRO A 350 3.78 -13.58 9.82
C PRO A 350 4.46 -12.52 8.97
N LYS A 351 5.33 -12.98 8.08
CA LYS A 351 6.13 -12.13 7.20
C LYS A 351 6.35 -12.81 5.85
N HIS A 352 6.64 -12.01 4.85
CA HIS A 352 7.14 -12.53 3.58
C HIS A 352 8.66 -12.69 3.60
N ASP A 353 9.13 -13.77 2.99
CA ASP A 353 10.57 -14.05 2.81
C ASP A 353 11.07 -13.67 1.41
N SER A 354 10.17 -13.41 0.45
CA SER A 354 10.54 -13.04 -0.92
C SER A 354 9.42 -12.28 -1.64
N TRP A 355 9.71 -11.05 -2.06
CA TRP A 355 8.82 -10.27 -2.93
C TRP A 355 8.69 -10.85 -4.34
N CYS A 356 9.75 -11.46 -4.88
CA CYS A 356 9.65 -12.17 -6.15
C CYS A 356 8.66 -13.34 -6.05
N LYS A 357 8.71 -14.08 -4.94
CA LYS A 357 7.74 -15.15 -4.68
C LYS A 357 6.33 -14.59 -4.48
N ALA A 358 6.17 -13.44 -3.81
CA ALA A 358 4.87 -12.80 -3.65
C ALA A 358 4.23 -12.47 -5.01
N ILE A 359 4.99 -11.89 -5.94
CA ILE A 359 4.54 -11.65 -7.32
C ILE A 359 4.13 -12.96 -8.00
N PHE A 360 5.00 -13.98 -7.93
CA PHE A 360 4.76 -15.27 -8.56
C PHE A 360 3.49 -15.94 -8.01
N ASP A 361 3.39 -16.07 -6.69
CA ASP A 361 2.23 -16.65 -6.02
C ASP A 361 0.96 -15.89 -6.40
N PHE A 362 0.98 -14.56 -6.40
CA PHE A 362 -0.18 -13.76 -6.80
C PHE A 362 -0.67 -14.08 -8.20
N VAL A 363 0.22 -14.27 -9.18
CA VAL A 363 -0.20 -14.62 -10.54
C VAL A 363 -0.69 -16.06 -10.64
N PHE A 364 0.01 -17.02 -10.01
CA PHE A 364 -0.14 -18.45 -10.34
C PHE A 364 -1.04 -19.25 -9.40
N LYS A 365 -1.14 -18.87 -8.12
CA LYS A 365 -2.05 -19.51 -7.15
C LYS A 365 -3.50 -19.20 -7.50
N SER A 366 -4.42 -20.16 -7.38
CA SER A 366 -5.84 -19.94 -7.72
C SER A 366 -6.65 -19.32 -6.59
N ASP A 367 -6.25 -19.59 -5.35
CA ASP A 367 -6.83 -19.12 -4.09
C ASP A 367 -6.41 -17.69 -3.72
N LEU A 368 -5.33 -17.18 -4.31
CA LEU A 368 -4.90 -15.79 -4.16
C LEU A 368 -5.44 -14.91 -5.30
N ASN A 369 -6.26 -13.92 -4.97
CA ASN A 369 -6.90 -13.03 -5.95
C ASN A 369 -7.21 -11.64 -5.35
N PHE A 370 -7.92 -10.80 -6.09
CA PHE A 370 -8.25 -9.43 -5.70
C PHE A 370 -9.15 -9.31 -4.46
N TYR A 371 -9.90 -10.35 -4.12
CA TYR A 371 -10.71 -10.45 -2.91
C TYR A 371 -9.92 -10.89 -1.68
N SER A 372 -8.67 -11.34 -1.85
CA SER A 372 -7.76 -11.71 -0.76
C SER A 372 -7.24 -10.45 -0.04
N ARG A 373 -8.16 -9.63 0.48
CA ARG A 373 -7.94 -8.33 1.14
C ARG A 373 -8.92 -8.21 2.30
N ILE A 374 -8.48 -7.54 3.36
CA ILE A 374 -9.36 -7.18 4.47
C ILE A 374 -10.21 -5.98 4.08
N LYS A 375 -11.50 -6.01 4.45
CA LYS A 375 -12.36 -4.83 4.42
C LYS A 375 -13.08 -4.61 5.75
N ARG A 376 -13.40 -3.36 6.02
CA ARG A 376 -14.21 -2.89 7.15
C ARG A 376 -15.36 -2.08 6.60
N ALA A 377 -16.57 -2.41 7.07
CA ALA A 377 -17.77 -1.67 6.70
C ALA A 377 -17.71 -0.27 7.29
N ASN A 378 -18.00 0.77 6.50
CA ASN A 378 -17.86 2.15 6.95
C ASN A 378 -19.14 2.61 7.67
N PRO A 379 -19.05 3.11 8.92
CA PRO A 379 -20.21 3.60 9.68
C PRO A 379 -21.07 4.67 8.98
N GLN A 380 -20.48 5.42 8.04
CA GLN A 380 -21.19 6.46 7.28
C GLN A 380 -22.11 5.88 6.20
N ILE A 381 -21.88 4.65 5.75
CA ILE A 381 -22.79 3.92 4.83
C ILE A 381 -23.76 3.06 5.63
N THR A 382 -23.35 2.58 6.79
CA THR A 382 -24.10 1.55 7.52
C THR A 382 -25.08 2.07 8.56
N ASN A 383 -25.12 3.38 8.85
CA ASN A 383 -26.09 3.95 9.79
C ASN A 383 -26.95 5.03 9.11
N GLU A 384 -28.25 5.08 9.45
CA GLU A 384 -29.24 6.07 8.95
C GLU A 384 -28.76 7.53 9.10
N LYS A 385 -27.98 7.82 10.15
CA LYS A 385 -27.35 9.13 10.40
C LYS A 385 -26.24 9.45 9.40
N GLY A 386 -25.49 8.45 8.94
CA GLY A 386 -24.43 8.60 7.92
C GLY A 386 -25.01 8.93 6.55
N LEU A 387 -26.10 8.27 6.17
CA LEU A 387 -26.91 8.60 4.99
C LEU A 387 -27.44 10.03 5.04
N LYS A 388 -28.08 10.44 6.15
CA LYS A 388 -28.55 11.83 6.33
C LYS A 388 -27.42 12.86 6.30
N GLN A 389 -26.26 12.56 6.89
CA GLN A 389 -25.08 13.44 6.84
C GLN A 389 -24.46 13.53 5.43
N ARG A 390 -24.50 12.45 4.65
CA ARG A 390 -24.06 12.44 3.25
C ARG A 390 -24.99 13.28 2.39
N GLU A 391 -26.31 13.12 2.55
CA GLU A 391 -27.31 13.96 1.88
C GLU A 391 -27.17 15.44 2.24
N LEU A 392 -26.91 15.75 3.52
CA LEU A 392 -26.62 17.11 3.99
C LEU A 392 -25.35 17.68 3.33
N ARG A 393 -24.23 16.94 3.35
CA ARG A 393 -22.97 17.37 2.73
C ARG A 393 -23.10 17.56 1.21
N GLN A 394 -23.87 16.70 0.53
CA GLN A 394 -24.16 16.84 -0.91
C GLN A 394 -25.00 18.09 -1.20
N ARG A 395 -26.01 18.37 -0.37
CA ARG A 395 -26.83 19.60 -0.47
C ARG A 395 -26.03 20.86 -0.16
N GLU A 396 -25.08 20.80 0.77
CA GLU A 396 -24.18 21.94 1.08
C GLU A 396 -23.20 22.20 -0.06
N MET A 397 -22.61 21.16 -0.65
CA MET A 397 -21.73 21.31 -1.82
C MET A 397 -22.47 21.83 -3.07
N GLN A 398 -23.75 21.48 -3.23
CA GLN A 398 -24.60 22.04 -4.30
C GLN A 398 -25.01 23.50 -4.07
N LYS A 399 -24.90 24.00 -2.83
CA LYS A 399 -25.18 25.41 -2.48
C LYS A 399 -23.92 26.29 -2.46
N SER A 400 -22.74 25.67 -2.41
CA SER A 400 -21.44 26.37 -2.40
C SER A 400 -20.78 26.47 -3.79
N ASN A 401 -21.43 25.92 -4.82
CA ASN A 401 -21.19 26.19 -6.23
C ASN A 401 -22.31 27.09 -6.76
#